data_AF-A0A2E9LBG2-F1
#
_entry.id   AF-A0A2E9LBG2-F1
#
_cell.length_a   1.000
_cell.length_b   1.000
_cell.length_c   1.000
_cell.angle_alpha   90.00
_cell.angle_beta   90.00
_cell.angle_gamma   90.00
#
_symmetry.space_group_name_H-M   'P 1'
#
loop_
_entity.id
_entity.type
_entity.pdbx_description
1 polymer ?
#
loop_
_entity_poly.entity_id
_entity_poly.type
_entity_poly.pdbx_seq_one_letter_code
_entity_poly.pdbx_strand_id
1 'polypeptide(L)'
;DQALAYMVVDRTIANDDGILHFYCGGSEEEEIEFGGGCNSHNFYWYEDPTAELIHLIPWDLDNAFDNITGPANPVTPIKDKWGEKTNDCKPFAYGQWGLTQLSAACDPIIGTLATFEQEYQELRDAFFAGPFAKETVEDLLNTWAGQIKDAVQEADEAHNDQPSMSEWLRAIEKLKDDLEYARNQ
;
A
#
# COMPACT_ATOMS: atom_id res chain seq x y z
N ASP A 1 18.27 -4.51 0.79
CA ASP A 1 17.68 -4.81 -0.53
C ASP A 1 16.22 -5.22 -0.46
N GLN A 2 15.86 -6.39 0.08
CA GLN A 2 14.46 -6.87 0.07
C GLN A 2 13.47 -5.93 0.78
N ALA A 3 13.81 -5.42 1.97
CA ALA A 3 12.95 -4.47 2.67
C ALA A 3 12.79 -3.15 1.90
N LEU A 4 13.83 -2.70 1.18
CA LEU A 4 13.75 -1.48 0.36
C LEU A 4 12.93 -1.71 -0.91
N ALA A 5 13.07 -2.89 -1.53
CA ALA A 5 12.26 -3.31 -2.67
C ALA A 5 10.78 -3.43 -2.28
N TYR A 6 10.48 -3.90 -1.07
CA TYR A 6 9.14 -3.84 -0.51
C TYR A 6 8.61 -2.40 -0.52
N MET A 7 9.39 -1.42 -0.02
CA MET A 7 8.94 -0.01 0.06
C MET A 7 8.69 0.60 -1.32
N VAL A 8 9.47 0.20 -2.34
CA VAL A 8 9.22 0.57 -3.73
C VAL A 8 7.84 0.11 -4.18
N VAL A 9 7.52 -1.18 -3.96
CA VAL A 9 6.23 -1.75 -4.36
C VAL A 9 5.09 -1.10 -3.56
N ASP A 10 5.20 -1.09 -2.24
CA ASP A 10 4.20 -0.58 -1.30
C ASP A 10 3.77 0.87 -1.62
N ARG A 11 4.75 1.76 -1.86
CA ARG A 11 4.46 3.15 -2.29
C ARG A 11 3.88 3.23 -3.69
N THR A 12 4.33 2.40 -4.63
CA THR A 12 3.85 2.45 -6.02
C THR A 12 2.39 2.02 -6.12
N ILE A 13 2.00 1.00 -5.36
CA ILE A 13 0.63 0.49 -5.36
C ILE A 13 -0.28 1.22 -4.37
N ALA A 14 0.22 2.24 -3.67
CA ALA A 14 -0.49 2.91 -2.58
C ALA A 14 -1.11 1.91 -1.59
N ASN A 15 -0.28 0.97 -1.08
CA ASN A 15 -0.66 0.07 0.02
C ASN A 15 -0.70 0.86 1.34
N ASP A 16 -1.54 1.89 1.36
CA ASP A 16 -1.61 2.88 2.41
C ASP A 16 -2.33 2.34 3.66
N ASP A 17 -2.55 1.03 3.77
CA ASP A 17 -3.07 0.36 4.97
C ASP A 17 -2.09 -0.68 5.55
N GLY A 18 -0.81 -0.53 5.18
CA GLY A 18 0.28 -1.43 5.54
C GLY A 18 1.28 -0.83 6.52
N ILE A 19 2.53 -1.29 6.42
CA ILE A 19 3.64 -0.91 7.31
C ILE A 19 3.91 0.61 7.38
N LEU A 20 3.53 1.36 6.34
CA LEU A 20 3.78 2.80 6.25
C LEU A 20 2.64 3.65 6.83
N HIS A 21 1.49 3.09 7.19
CA HIS A 21 0.42 3.85 7.83
C HIS A 21 0.47 3.70 9.35
N PHE A 22 0.94 4.73 10.04
CA PHE A 22 0.90 4.77 11.50
C PHE A 22 -0.36 5.49 11.98
N TYR A 23 -1.42 4.73 12.26
CA TYR A 23 -2.65 5.27 12.84
C TYR A 23 -2.45 5.60 14.30
N CYS A 24 -2.75 6.84 14.68
CA CYS A 24 -2.63 7.34 16.05
C CYS A 24 -4.01 7.43 16.71
N GLY A 25 -4.31 6.52 17.64
CA GLY A 25 -5.58 6.49 18.37
C GLY A 25 -5.70 5.32 19.36
N GLY A 26 -5.83 5.64 20.65
CA GLY A 26 -6.01 4.76 21.81
C GLY A 26 -6.36 5.61 23.05
N SER A 27 -7.07 5.08 24.05
CA SER A 27 -7.63 5.85 25.17
C SER A 27 -6.58 6.62 25.98
N GLU A 28 -6.99 7.79 26.51
CA GLU A 28 -6.20 8.74 27.33
C GLU A 28 -5.49 8.16 28.58
N GLU A 29 -5.64 6.86 28.85
CA GLU A 29 -5.19 6.19 30.08
C GLU A 29 -4.03 5.20 29.90
N GLU A 30 -3.54 4.96 28.68
CA GLU A 30 -2.37 4.09 28.48
C GLU A 30 -1.12 4.94 28.22
N GLU A 31 -0.19 4.89 29.18
CA GLU A 31 1.11 5.55 29.08
C GLU A 31 1.80 5.16 27.77
N ILE A 32 2.16 6.20 27.03
CA ILE A 32 2.86 6.12 25.75
C ILE A 32 4.22 5.47 25.97
N GLU A 33 4.33 4.17 25.69
CA GLU A 33 5.59 3.50 25.44
C GLU A 33 6.07 3.80 24.00
N PHE A 34 7.33 3.49 23.69
CA PHE A 34 7.97 3.80 22.41
C PHE A 34 7.07 3.40 21.22
N GLY A 35 6.44 4.38 20.56
CA GLY A 35 5.34 4.15 19.62
C GLY A 35 4.13 5.08 19.77
N GLY A 36 4.03 5.94 20.79
CA GLY A 36 3.10 7.10 20.71
C GLY A 36 1.60 6.80 20.77
N GLY A 37 1.18 5.54 20.95
CA GLY A 37 -0.18 5.11 20.62
C GLY A 37 -0.47 5.10 19.11
N CYS A 38 0.58 5.15 18.28
CA CYS A 38 0.54 5.12 16.83
C CYS A 38 1.12 3.80 16.32
N ASN A 39 0.33 3.01 15.60
CA ASN A 39 0.77 1.69 15.12
C ASN A 39 0.42 1.49 13.65
N SER A 40 1.25 0.72 12.96
CA SER A 40 0.96 0.17 11.63
C SER A 40 0.57 -1.30 11.73
N HIS A 41 0.01 -1.84 10.64
CA HIS A 41 -0.47 -3.22 10.58
C HIS A 41 -0.40 -3.80 9.16
N ASN A 42 -0.97 -4.99 8.95
CA ASN A 42 -1.03 -5.69 7.66
C ASN A 42 0.34 -6.10 7.10
N PHE A 43 1.21 -6.58 7.97
CA PHE A 43 2.47 -7.22 7.59
C PHE A 43 2.95 -8.20 8.66
N TYR A 44 3.91 -9.03 8.28
CA TYR A 44 4.66 -9.89 9.20
C TYR A 44 6.15 -9.59 9.11
N TRP A 45 6.82 -9.60 10.26
CA TRP A 45 8.26 -9.81 10.35
C TRP A 45 8.54 -11.30 10.49
N TYR A 46 9.32 -11.85 9.56
CA TYR A 46 9.73 -13.25 9.59
C TYR A 46 11.24 -13.34 9.81
N GLU A 47 11.67 -13.98 10.89
CA GLU A 47 13.08 -14.26 11.16
C GLU A 47 13.49 -15.57 10.48
N ASP A 48 14.53 -15.52 9.65
CA ASP A 48 15.27 -16.69 9.20
C ASP A 48 16.55 -16.80 10.05
N PRO A 49 16.55 -17.66 11.10
CA PRO A 49 17.69 -17.78 12.00
C PRO A 49 18.89 -18.46 11.33
N THR A 50 18.71 -19.17 10.22
CA THR A 50 19.82 -19.82 9.51
C THR A 50 20.56 -18.82 8.64
N ALA A 51 19.83 -17.90 8.00
CA ALA A 51 20.39 -16.82 7.21
C ALA A 51 20.82 -15.62 8.07
N GLU A 52 20.40 -15.57 9.34
CA GLU A 52 20.54 -14.41 10.24
C GLU A 52 19.88 -13.15 9.63
N LEU A 53 18.72 -13.34 9.00
CA LEU A 53 17.97 -12.29 8.32
C LEU A 53 16.56 -12.14 8.89
N ILE A 54 16.02 -10.93 8.74
CA ILE A 54 14.61 -10.63 8.98
C ILE A 54 13.99 -10.19 7.64
N HIS A 55 12.84 -10.79 7.32
CA HIS A 55 12.08 -10.52 6.11
C HIS A 55 10.78 -9.80 6.45
N LEU A 56 10.44 -8.80 5.66
CA LEU A 56 9.14 -8.14 5.70
C LEU A 56 8.21 -8.79 4.68
N ILE A 57 7.02 -9.20 5.11
CA ILE A 57 6.02 -9.87 4.27
C ILE A 57 4.71 -9.08 4.34
N PRO A 58 4.15 -8.63 3.20
CA PRO A 58 2.88 -7.92 3.19
C PRO A 58 1.72 -8.88 3.51
N TRP A 59 0.67 -8.35 4.11
CA TRP A 59 -0.59 -9.03 4.34
C TRP A 59 -1.74 -8.07 4.00
N ASP A 60 -2.96 -8.58 3.79
CA ASP A 60 -4.18 -7.77 3.64
C ASP A 60 -4.07 -6.59 2.66
N LEU A 61 -3.90 -6.92 1.36
CA LEU A 61 -3.66 -5.94 0.29
C LEU A 61 -4.92 -5.55 -0.49
N ASP A 62 -6.11 -5.76 0.07
CA ASP A 62 -7.40 -5.46 -0.58
C ASP A 62 -7.66 -3.95 -0.75
N ASN A 63 -7.12 -3.11 0.15
CA ASN A 63 -7.13 -1.65 0.04
C ASN A 63 -5.93 -1.09 -0.77
N ALA A 64 -5.07 -1.95 -1.32
CA ALA A 64 -4.05 -1.48 -2.25
C ALA A 64 -4.74 -0.87 -3.49
N PHE A 65 -4.06 0.05 -4.15
CA PHE A 65 -4.50 0.77 -5.36
C PHE A 65 -5.57 1.84 -5.14
N ASP A 66 -6.27 1.86 -4.00
CA ASP A 66 -7.36 2.80 -3.70
C ASP A 66 -6.95 4.27 -3.83
N ASN A 67 -5.75 4.62 -3.34
CA ASN A 67 -5.32 6.01 -3.22
C ASN A 67 -4.37 6.48 -4.33
N ILE A 68 -4.20 5.69 -5.40
CA ILE A 68 -3.21 5.99 -6.45
C ILE A 68 -3.45 7.35 -7.11
N THR A 69 -4.70 7.65 -7.49
CA THR A 69 -5.08 8.90 -8.16
C THR A 69 -5.51 10.01 -7.19
N GLY A 70 -5.30 9.81 -5.89
CA GLY A 70 -5.66 10.75 -4.82
C GLY A 70 -6.28 10.03 -3.62
N PRO A 71 -6.56 10.74 -2.51
CA PRO A 71 -7.08 10.14 -1.27
C PRO A 71 -8.56 9.76 -1.41
N ALA A 72 -8.84 8.69 -2.17
CA ALA A 72 -10.19 8.23 -2.46
C ALA A 72 -10.77 7.41 -1.31
N ASN A 73 -9.95 6.59 -0.65
CA ASN A 73 -10.34 5.91 0.57
C ASN A 73 -10.40 6.94 1.71
N PRO A 74 -11.45 6.95 2.54
CA PRO A 74 -11.56 7.93 3.60
C PRO A 74 -10.71 7.63 4.84
N VAL A 75 -10.23 6.38 4.99
CA VAL A 75 -9.51 5.86 6.16
C VAL A 75 -8.02 5.77 5.90
N THR A 76 -7.63 5.15 4.77
CA THR A 76 -6.26 4.73 4.55
C THR A 76 -5.29 5.76 3.97
N PRO A 77 -5.63 6.99 3.52
CA PRO A 77 -4.67 7.79 2.77
C PRO A 77 -3.51 8.27 3.66
N ILE A 78 -2.28 8.04 3.19
CA ILE A 78 -1.05 8.53 3.83
C ILE A 78 -0.70 9.90 3.23
N LYS A 79 -0.40 10.88 4.09
CA LYS A 79 -0.04 12.23 3.65
C LYS A 79 1.33 12.31 2.99
N ASP A 80 2.32 11.73 3.67
CA ASP A 80 3.73 11.94 3.38
C ASP A 80 4.20 10.98 2.27
N LYS A 81 5.03 11.47 1.35
CA LYS A 81 5.73 10.60 0.40
C LYS A 81 6.86 9.84 1.09
N TRP A 82 7.54 8.98 0.34
CA TRP A 82 8.67 8.21 0.83
C TRP A 82 9.74 9.12 1.45
N GLY A 83 10.07 8.87 2.73
CA GLY A 83 11.07 9.64 3.49
C GLY A 83 10.61 11.01 3.99
N GLU A 84 9.43 11.49 3.61
CA GLU A 84 8.91 12.79 4.06
C GLU A 84 8.47 12.75 5.54
N LYS A 85 8.58 13.91 6.19
CA LYS A 85 8.16 14.11 7.58
C LYS A 85 7.27 15.33 7.67
N THR A 86 6.09 15.15 8.23
CA THR A 86 5.17 16.22 8.59
C THR A 86 5.20 16.42 10.12
N ASN A 87 5.00 17.67 10.55
CA ASN A 87 4.75 18.04 11.94
C ASN A 87 5.86 17.58 12.92
N ASP A 88 7.12 17.54 12.47
CA ASP A 88 8.29 17.20 13.27
C ASP A 88 8.15 15.89 14.08
N CYS A 89 7.62 14.85 13.44
CA CYS A 89 7.35 13.55 14.07
C CYS A 89 6.37 13.62 15.25
N LYS A 90 5.40 14.54 15.18
CA LYS A 90 4.24 14.57 16.07
C LYS A 90 2.98 14.18 15.30
N PRO A 91 2.01 13.51 15.95
CA PRO A 91 0.76 13.11 15.31
C PRO A 91 0.03 14.28 14.63
N PHE A 92 -0.58 14.06 13.46
CA PHE A 92 -1.33 15.05 12.70
C PHE A 92 -2.52 14.42 11.96
N ALA A 93 -3.57 15.20 11.71
CA ALA A 93 -4.74 14.75 10.97
C ALA A 93 -4.56 14.88 9.44
N TYR A 94 -5.03 13.88 8.68
CA TYR A 94 -5.07 13.92 7.22
C TYR A 94 -6.22 13.06 6.66
N GLY A 95 -6.50 13.20 5.36
CA GLY A 95 -7.56 12.48 4.67
C GLY A 95 -8.96 13.05 4.93
N GLN A 96 -9.96 12.46 4.28
CA GLN A 96 -11.34 12.94 4.35
C GLN A 96 -11.93 12.87 5.77
N TRP A 97 -11.58 11.82 6.53
CA TRP A 97 -12.04 11.67 7.92
C TRP A 97 -11.10 12.33 8.94
N GLY A 98 -9.99 12.93 8.51
CA GLY A 98 -9.07 13.61 9.41
C GLY A 98 -8.47 12.68 10.47
N LEU A 99 -8.25 11.40 10.12
CA LEU A 99 -7.65 10.45 11.04
C LEU A 99 -6.24 10.89 11.40
N THR A 100 -5.90 10.76 12.68
CA THR A 100 -4.59 11.16 13.18
C THR A 100 -3.58 10.09 12.79
N GLN A 101 -2.47 10.51 12.19
CA GLN A 101 -1.39 9.64 11.74
C GLN A 101 -0.03 10.23 12.12
N LEU A 102 1.02 9.39 12.05
CA LEU A 102 2.42 9.77 12.21
C LEU A 102 3.18 9.47 10.91
N SER A 103 4.14 10.34 10.54
CA SER A 103 4.99 10.09 9.37
C SER A 103 5.79 8.80 9.55
N ALA A 104 5.71 7.89 8.57
CA ALA A 104 6.42 6.61 8.64
C ALA A 104 7.94 6.76 8.82
N ALA A 105 8.55 7.80 8.22
CA ALA A 105 9.97 8.09 8.35
C ALA A 105 10.43 8.48 9.78
N CYS A 106 9.49 8.63 10.72
CA CYS A 106 9.78 8.83 12.14
C CYS A 106 10.06 7.52 12.89
N ASP A 107 9.65 6.37 12.33
CA ASP A 107 10.10 5.07 12.80
C ASP A 107 11.60 4.89 12.48
N PRO A 108 12.43 4.38 13.39
CA PRO A 108 13.87 4.22 13.15
C PRO A 108 14.20 3.28 11.99
N ILE A 109 13.44 2.21 11.77
CA ILE A 109 13.70 1.24 10.70
C ILE A 109 13.34 1.89 9.36
N ILE A 110 12.12 2.40 9.23
CA ILE A 110 11.63 3.01 7.99
C ILE A 110 12.42 4.28 7.67
N GLY A 111 12.68 5.13 8.67
CA GLY A 111 13.49 6.34 8.52
C GLY A 111 14.92 6.05 8.07
N THR A 112 15.51 4.92 8.51
CA THR A 112 16.82 4.48 8.03
C THR A 112 16.73 3.97 6.60
N LEU A 113 15.72 3.17 6.26
CA LEU A 113 15.48 2.70 4.88
C LEU A 113 15.31 3.87 3.90
N ALA A 114 14.67 4.95 4.32
CA ALA A 114 14.47 6.15 3.51
C ALA A 114 15.79 6.87 3.15
N THR A 115 16.89 6.61 3.84
CA THR A 115 18.19 7.23 3.53
C THR A 115 18.92 6.59 2.34
N PHE A 116 18.48 5.41 1.89
CA PHE A 116 19.05 4.68 0.75
C PHE A 116 18.42 5.17 -0.57
N GLU A 117 18.55 6.46 -0.86
CA GLU A 117 17.87 7.13 -1.99
C GLU A 117 18.29 6.54 -3.35
N GLN A 118 19.58 6.27 -3.52
CA GLN A 118 20.10 5.73 -4.78
C GLN A 118 19.59 4.30 -5.01
N GLU A 119 19.70 3.43 -4.01
CA GLU A 119 19.26 2.05 -4.08
C GLU A 119 17.73 1.96 -4.26
N TYR A 120 16.98 2.86 -3.63
CA TYR A 120 15.54 2.97 -3.82
C TYR A 120 15.20 3.28 -5.29
N GLN A 121 15.89 4.26 -5.89
CA GLN A 121 15.67 4.62 -7.28
C GLN A 121 16.04 3.49 -8.24
N GLU A 122 17.17 2.81 -8.01
CA GLU A 122 17.60 1.67 -8.83
C GLU A 122 16.60 0.51 -8.76
N LEU A 123 16.09 0.20 -7.56
CA LEU A 123 15.04 -0.81 -7.37
C LEU A 123 13.72 -0.41 -8.01
N ARG A 124 13.37 0.88 -7.95
CA ARG A 124 12.17 1.43 -8.61
C ARG A 124 12.24 1.32 -10.12
N ASP A 125 13.38 1.69 -10.72
CA ASP A 125 13.59 1.58 -12.15
C ASP A 125 13.51 0.12 -12.61
N ALA A 126 14.14 -0.79 -11.87
CA ALA A 126 14.06 -2.24 -12.14
C ALA A 126 12.62 -2.78 -12.00
N PHE A 127 11.88 -2.32 -11.00
CA PHE A 127 10.48 -2.69 -10.81
C PHE A 127 9.61 -2.24 -11.99
N PHE A 128 9.78 -1.00 -12.45
CA PHE A 128 9.00 -0.40 -13.54
C PHE A 128 9.35 -1.01 -14.90
N ALA A 129 10.63 -1.38 -15.11
CA ALA A 129 11.08 -2.04 -16.34
C ALA A 129 10.71 -3.54 -16.41
N GLY A 130 10.36 -4.16 -15.28
CA GLY A 130 10.09 -5.59 -15.19
C GLY A 130 8.69 -5.90 -14.64
N PRO A 131 8.56 -6.26 -13.35
CA PRO A 131 7.28 -6.73 -12.79
C PRO A 131 6.11 -5.75 -12.94
N PHE A 132 6.36 -4.44 -12.90
CA PHE A 132 5.33 -3.41 -13.00
C PHE A 132 5.16 -2.85 -14.41
N ALA A 133 5.92 -3.35 -15.39
CA ALA A 133 5.78 -2.95 -16.78
C ALA A 133 4.35 -3.19 -17.26
N LYS A 134 3.86 -2.29 -18.13
CA LYS A 134 2.46 -2.29 -18.58
C LYS A 134 2.01 -3.65 -19.12
N GLU A 135 2.78 -4.22 -20.05
CA GLU A 135 2.48 -5.52 -20.64
C GLU A 135 2.39 -6.63 -19.58
N THR A 136 3.38 -6.71 -18.68
CA THR A 136 3.40 -7.68 -17.57
C THR A 136 2.14 -7.60 -16.71
N VAL A 137 1.77 -6.39 -16.27
CA VAL A 137 0.65 -6.20 -15.35
C VAL A 137 -0.69 -6.37 -16.07
N GLU A 138 -0.85 -5.86 -17.28
CA GLU A 138 -2.09 -6.04 -18.04
C GLU A 138 -2.33 -7.51 -18.40
N ASP A 139 -1.29 -8.28 -18.72
CA ASP A 139 -1.39 -9.72 -18.95
C ASP A 139 -1.83 -10.47 -17.69
N LEU A 140 -1.31 -10.11 -16.52
CA LEU A 140 -1.76 -10.67 -15.23
C LEU A 140 -3.23 -10.33 -14.96
N LEU A 141 -3.60 -9.05 -15.10
CA LEU A 141 -4.99 -8.60 -14.88
C LEU A 141 -5.96 -9.31 -15.84
N ASN A 142 -5.62 -9.40 -17.12
CA ASN A 142 -6.46 -10.09 -18.11
C ASN A 142 -6.57 -11.59 -17.80
N THR A 143 -5.46 -12.22 -17.38
CA THR A 143 -5.44 -13.64 -17.00
C THR A 143 -6.34 -13.89 -15.78
N TRP A 144 -6.16 -13.14 -14.70
CA TRP A 144 -6.91 -13.30 -13.46
C TRP A 144 -8.39 -12.92 -13.63
N ALA A 145 -8.68 -11.83 -14.36
CA ALA A 145 -10.05 -11.50 -14.72
C ALA A 145 -10.70 -12.63 -15.53
N GLY A 146 -9.99 -13.18 -16.51
CA GLY A 146 -10.48 -14.32 -17.29
C GLY A 146 -10.79 -15.56 -16.45
N GLN A 147 -10.00 -15.83 -15.40
CA GLN A 147 -10.21 -16.98 -14.51
C GLN A 147 -11.50 -16.90 -13.69
N ILE A 148 -11.93 -15.71 -13.28
CA ILE A 148 -13.10 -15.53 -12.40
C ILE A 148 -14.33 -14.97 -13.11
N LYS A 149 -14.21 -14.60 -14.39
CA LYS A 149 -15.27 -13.93 -15.16
C LYS A 149 -16.62 -14.62 -15.10
N ASP A 150 -16.65 -15.93 -15.33
CA ASP A 150 -17.90 -16.69 -15.37
C ASP A 150 -18.55 -16.77 -13.98
N ALA A 151 -17.74 -16.85 -12.92
CA ALA A 151 -18.24 -16.83 -11.54
C ALA A 151 -18.80 -15.46 -11.15
N VAL A 152 -18.22 -14.36 -11.66
CA VAL A 152 -18.77 -13.01 -11.47
C VAL A 152 -20.12 -12.87 -12.20
N GLN A 153 -20.23 -13.40 -13.43
CA GLN A 153 -21.50 -13.41 -14.16
C GLN A 153 -22.58 -14.24 -13.45
N GLU A 154 -22.22 -15.42 -12.95
CA GLU A 154 -23.14 -16.25 -12.17
C GLU A 154 -23.62 -15.52 -10.90
N ALA A 155 -22.70 -14.87 -10.19
CA ALA A 155 -23.04 -14.08 -9.01
C ALA A 155 -23.98 -12.91 -9.37
N ASP A 156 -23.70 -12.18 -10.46
CA ASP A 156 -24.55 -11.08 -10.96
C ASP A 156 -26.00 -11.54 -11.20
N GLU A 157 -26.18 -12.72 -11.78
CA GLU A 157 -27.48 -13.30 -12.08
C GLU A 157 -28.21 -13.87 -10.85
N ALA A 158 -27.47 -14.39 -9.87
CA ALA A 158 -28.02 -15.16 -8.75
C ALA A 158 -28.29 -14.32 -7.48
N HIS A 159 -27.58 -13.21 -7.30
CA HIS A 159 -27.54 -12.46 -6.05
C HIS A 159 -27.87 -10.97 -6.28
N ASN A 160 -27.89 -10.14 -5.23
CA ASN A 160 -28.14 -8.70 -5.35
C ASN A 160 -27.22 -7.81 -4.49
N ASP A 161 -26.18 -8.39 -3.90
CA ASP A 161 -25.20 -7.77 -3.00
C ASP A 161 -23.77 -7.75 -3.59
N GLN A 162 -23.63 -8.21 -4.83
CA GLN A 162 -22.43 -8.23 -5.67
C GLN A 162 -22.47 -7.11 -6.72
N PRO A 163 -21.31 -6.70 -7.27
CA PRO A 163 -21.29 -5.79 -8.41
C PRO A 163 -21.93 -6.44 -9.64
N SER A 164 -22.61 -5.63 -10.44
CA SER A 164 -23.03 -6.08 -11.77
C SER A 164 -21.82 -6.39 -12.65
N MET A 165 -22.02 -7.22 -13.67
CA MET A 165 -20.97 -7.54 -14.63
C MET A 165 -20.40 -6.27 -15.30
N SER A 166 -21.26 -5.26 -15.51
CA SER A 166 -20.86 -3.98 -16.09
C SER A 166 -19.99 -3.13 -15.14
N GLU A 167 -20.26 -3.19 -13.84
CA GLU A 167 -19.47 -2.49 -12.81
C GLU A 167 -18.12 -3.16 -12.63
N TRP A 168 -18.08 -4.49 -12.60
CA TRP A 168 -16.84 -5.24 -12.49
C TRP A 168 -15.90 -4.99 -13.67
N LEU A 169 -16.41 -5.02 -14.91
CA LEU A 169 -15.59 -4.68 -16.09
C LEU A 169 -15.05 -3.25 -16.03
N ARG A 170 -15.86 -2.30 -15.55
CA ARG A 170 -15.43 -0.91 -15.39
C ARG A 170 -14.35 -0.78 -14.30
N ALA A 171 -14.44 -1.56 -13.22
CA ALA A 171 -13.45 -1.58 -12.17
C ALA A 171 -12.09 -2.11 -12.67
N ILE A 172 -12.10 -3.14 -13.53
CA ILE A 172 -10.87 -3.64 -14.17
C ILE A 172 -10.19 -2.56 -15.02
N GLU A 173 -10.96 -1.86 -15.86
CA GLU A 173 -10.39 -0.80 -16.71
C GLU A 173 -9.94 0.40 -15.87
N LYS A 174 -10.68 0.77 -14.81
CA LYS A 174 -10.24 1.79 -13.84
C LYS A 174 -8.91 1.40 -13.19
N LEU A 175 -8.76 0.15 -12.76
CA LEU A 175 -7.50 -0.32 -12.17
C LEU A 175 -6.34 -0.21 -13.16
N LYS A 176 -6.54 -0.56 -14.44
CA LYS A 176 -5.52 -0.36 -15.49
C LYS A 176 -5.13 1.10 -15.64
N ASP A 177 -6.12 2.01 -15.64
CA ASP A 177 -5.89 3.46 -15.73
C ASP A 177 -5.15 4.00 -14.51
N ASP A 178 -5.51 3.58 -13.30
CA ASP A 178 -4.80 3.96 -12.06
C ASP A 178 -3.34 3.47 -12.10
N LEU A 179 -3.11 2.23 -12.53
CA LEU A 179 -1.76 1.68 -12.66
C LEU A 179 -0.92 2.41 -13.73
N GLU A 180 -1.55 2.85 -14.82
CA GLU A 180 -0.90 3.71 -15.81
C GLU A 180 -0.54 5.07 -15.20
N TYR A 181 -1.42 5.66 -14.40
CA TYR A 181 -1.10 6.88 -13.65
C TYR A 181 0.10 6.66 -12.72
N ALA A 182 0.13 5.57 -11.96
CA ALA A 182 1.22 5.25 -11.02
C ALA A 182 2.59 5.12 -11.71
N ARG A 183 2.64 4.55 -12.92
CA ARG A 183 3.88 4.44 -13.72
C ARG A 183 4.46 5.80 -14.12
N ASN A 184 3.62 6.84 -14.19
CA ASN A 184 3.96 8.15 -14.71
C ASN A 184 4.21 9.22 -13.61
N GLN A 185 4.29 8.82 -12.33
CA GLN A 185 4.55 9.71 -11.19
C GLN A 185 6.03 9.91 -10.87
#